data_AF-A0A553QVD8-F1
#
_entry.id   AF-A0A553QVD8-F1
#
_cell.length_a   1.000
_cell.length_b   1.000
_cell.length_c   1.000
_cell.angle_alpha   90.00
_cell.angle_beta   90.00
_cell.angle_gamma   90.00
#
_symmetry.space_group_name_H-M   'P 1'
#
loop_
_entity.id
_entity.type
_entity.pdbx_description
1 polymer ?
#
loop_
_entity_poly.entity_id
_entity_poly.type
_entity_poly.pdbx_seq_one_letter_code
_entity_poly.pdbx_strand_id
1 'polypeptide(L)'
;MSQHSRPHQSSAAAPLSNTALSPDKDADMPATEKDLAEDAPWKKIQQNTFTRWCNEHLKCVNKRIANLQTDLSDGLRLIALLEVLSQKKMFRKYNQRPTFRQMQLENVSVALEFLDRENIKLVSIDSKAIVDGNLKLILGLIWTLILHYSISMPMWDEEEETEESKQKTPKQRLLGWIQNKLPELPITNFNRDWQTGKALGALVDSCAPGLCPDWDSWDQTKPVDNAREAMQQADDWLGVPQVITPEEIVDPNVDEHSVMTYLSQFPKAKLKPGAPLRPKLNPKKARAYGPAGHREEAKVTANNDKNRTYSVFYVPKVTGQHKVTVLFAGQHISKSPFEVDVGMAQGDSSKVTAQGPGLEPAGNIANKSTYFDVLE
;
A
#
# COMPACT_ATOMS: atom_id res chain seq x y z
N MET A 1 58.88 43.86 -44.80
CA MET A 1 60.07 44.07 -43.96
C MET A 1 59.77 45.21 -43.01
N SER A 2 59.82 44.93 -41.69
CA SER A 2 60.09 45.84 -40.53
C SER A 2 59.33 47.18 -40.41
N GLN A 3 58.95 47.72 -39.26
CA GLN A 3 58.98 47.39 -37.84
C GLN A 3 58.18 48.51 -37.12
N HIS A 4 57.60 48.18 -35.97
CA HIS A 4 57.42 48.99 -34.75
C HIS A 4 56.78 50.40 -34.71
N SER A 5 55.69 50.43 -33.91
CA SER A 5 55.48 51.20 -32.66
C SER A 5 55.26 52.74 -32.68
N ARG A 6 53.99 53.11 -32.41
CA ARG A 6 53.38 54.17 -31.54
C ARG A 6 54.30 55.21 -30.85
N PRO A 7 53.83 56.48 -30.62
CA PRO A 7 52.86 56.76 -29.54
C PRO A 7 51.90 58.00 -29.62
N HIS A 8 50.84 57.89 -28.80
CA HIS A 8 50.01 58.84 -28.01
C HIS A 8 49.40 60.19 -28.51
N GLN A 9 48.06 60.25 -28.32
CA GLN A 9 47.18 61.31 -27.76
C GLN A 9 46.90 62.63 -28.52
N SER A 10 45.62 62.90 -28.82
CA SER A 10 44.79 63.95 -28.16
C SER A 10 43.42 64.21 -28.83
N SER A 11 42.38 64.32 -27.99
CA SER A 11 41.20 65.23 -28.01
C SER A 11 40.11 65.22 -29.12
N ALA A 12 38.90 64.87 -28.66
CA ALA A 12 37.65 65.66 -28.63
C ALA A 12 36.67 65.74 -29.84
N ALA A 13 35.42 65.33 -29.52
CA ALA A 13 34.09 65.85 -29.93
C ALA A 13 33.68 65.77 -31.42
N ALA A 14 32.45 65.43 -31.85
CA ALA A 14 31.14 65.05 -31.31
C ALA A 14 30.26 64.66 -32.55
N PRO A 15 28.91 64.60 -32.53
CA PRO A 15 28.05 63.59 -31.91
C PRO A 15 26.98 62.96 -32.85
N LEU A 16 26.41 61.86 -32.36
CA LEU A 16 24.98 61.47 -32.35
C LEU A 16 24.12 61.60 -33.64
N SER A 17 23.68 60.45 -34.16
CA SER A 17 22.30 60.27 -34.61
C SER A 17 21.63 59.18 -33.76
N ASN A 18 20.70 59.63 -32.93
CA ASN A 18 19.82 58.84 -32.09
C ASN A 18 18.84 58.04 -32.96
N THR A 19 18.77 56.73 -32.75
CA THR A 19 17.52 55.98 -32.99
C THR A 19 17.30 55.09 -31.78
N ALA A 20 16.23 55.39 -31.06
CA ALA A 20 15.82 54.75 -29.83
C ALA A 20 15.54 53.26 -30.03
N LEU A 21 16.14 52.42 -29.20
CA LEU A 21 15.67 51.08 -28.90
C LEU A 21 15.39 51.05 -27.40
N SER A 22 14.11 50.85 -27.09
CA SER A 22 13.51 50.69 -25.77
C SER A 22 14.14 49.54 -24.95
N PRO A 23 14.32 49.69 -23.63
CA PRO A 23 14.74 48.61 -22.76
C PRO A 23 13.50 47.94 -22.16
N ASP A 24 13.09 46.79 -22.70
CA ASP A 24 12.21 45.85 -22.00
C ASP A 24 12.26 44.49 -22.71
N LYS A 25 13.30 43.71 -22.39
CA LYS A 25 13.37 42.26 -22.64
C LYS A 25 14.26 41.59 -21.59
N ASP A 26 13.95 41.82 -20.31
CA ASP A 26 14.37 40.93 -19.24
C ASP A 26 13.12 40.23 -18.70
N ALA A 27 12.85 39.01 -19.18
CA ALA A 27 12.18 37.91 -18.44
C ALA A 27 11.64 36.87 -19.43
N ASP A 28 12.47 35.92 -19.83
CA ASP A 28 12.07 34.50 -19.83
C ASP A 28 13.34 33.63 -19.98
N MET A 29 14.02 33.38 -18.86
CA MET A 29 15.03 32.31 -18.83
C MET A 29 14.33 30.99 -18.55
N PRO A 30 14.54 29.94 -19.36
CA PRO A 30 13.96 28.63 -19.08
C PRO A 30 14.52 28.09 -17.76
N ALA A 31 13.63 27.58 -16.92
CA ALA A 31 13.99 26.95 -15.64
C ALA A 31 15.08 25.90 -15.84
N THR A 32 16.12 25.91 -15.00
CA THR A 32 17.21 24.94 -15.10
C THR A 32 16.73 23.54 -14.69
N GLU A 33 17.42 22.47 -15.10
CA GLU A 33 17.11 21.10 -14.65
C GLU A 33 17.11 20.97 -13.12
N LYS A 34 17.90 21.79 -12.44
CA LYS A 34 17.93 21.88 -10.98
C LYS A 34 16.66 22.53 -10.43
N ASP A 35 16.16 23.59 -11.06
CA ASP A 35 14.91 24.26 -10.68
C ASP A 35 13.69 23.34 -10.92
N LEU A 36 13.67 22.66 -12.07
CA LEU A 36 12.65 21.64 -12.39
C LEU A 36 12.67 20.44 -11.43
N ALA A 37 13.87 20.04 -10.97
CA ALA A 37 14.01 19.01 -9.95
C ALA A 37 13.66 19.51 -8.54
N GLU A 38 13.82 20.81 -8.25
CA GLU A 38 13.42 21.44 -6.99
C GLU A 38 11.90 21.54 -6.86
N ASP A 39 11.20 21.88 -7.95
CA ASP A 39 9.74 22.09 -8.01
C ASP A 39 8.92 20.88 -8.50
N ALA A 40 9.51 19.68 -8.50
CA ALA A 40 8.84 18.49 -8.99
C ALA A 40 7.48 18.27 -8.28
N PRO A 41 6.34 18.13 -9.02
CA PRO A 41 5.00 18.11 -8.45
C PRO A 41 4.79 17.07 -7.32
N TRP A 42 5.47 15.93 -7.43
CA TRP A 42 5.42 14.85 -6.46
C TRP A 42 5.88 15.27 -5.06
N LYS A 43 6.82 16.23 -4.95
CA LYS A 43 7.31 16.71 -3.65
C LYS A 43 6.21 17.42 -2.86
N LYS A 44 5.35 18.17 -3.55
CA LYS A 44 4.21 18.84 -2.93
C LYS A 44 3.17 17.83 -2.45
N ILE A 45 2.87 16.82 -3.27
CA ILE A 45 1.98 15.72 -2.91
C ILE A 45 2.51 14.98 -1.67
N GLN A 46 3.80 14.66 -1.65
CA GLN A 46 4.44 13.99 -0.52
C GLN A 46 4.43 14.85 0.75
N GLN A 47 4.79 16.14 0.64
CA GLN A 47 4.74 17.05 1.79
C GLN A 47 3.33 17.17 2.36
N ASN A 48 2.31 17.33 1.50
CA ASN A 48 0.92 17.39 1.93
C ASN A 48 0.51 16.09 2.64
N THR A 49 0.81 14.95 2.02
CA THR A 49 0.44 13.63 2.54
C THR A 49 1.07 13.36 3.90
N PHE A 50 2.38 13.62 4.02
CA PHE A 50 3.12 13.44 5.26
C PHE A 50 2.66 14.41 6.35
N THR A 51 2.30 15.64 5.98
CA THR A 51 1.73 16.62 6.92
C THR A 51 0.39 16.14 7.47
N ARG A 52 -0.52 15.64 6.62
CA ARG A 52 -1.82 15.11 7.06
C ARG A 52 -1.64 13.85 7.91
N TRP A 53 -0.73 12.95 7.54
CA TRP A 53 -0.39 11.78 8.37
C TRP A 53 0.13 12.17 9.75
N CYS A 54 1.05 13.14 9.86
CA CYS A 54 1.52 13.62 11.16
C CYS A 54 0.37 14.21 11.99
N ASN A 55 -0.53 14.97 11.36
CA ASN A 55 -1.67 15.59 12.02
C ASN A 55 -2.70 14.57 12.53
N GLU A 56 -2.87 13.46 11.82
CA GLU A 56 -3.75 12.37 12.25
C GLU A 56 -3.30 11.77 13.59
N HIS A 57 -1.99 11.72 13.84
CA HIS A 57 -1.43 11.32 15.13
C HIS A 57 -1.43 12.45 16.15
N LEU A 58 -1.03 13.67 15.76
CA LEU A 58 -0.91 14.80 16.68
C LEU A 58 -2.25 15.32 17.23
N LYS A 59 -3.38 15.03 16.58
CA LYS A 59 -4.70 15.46 17.04
C LYS A 59 -5.05 14.93 18.43
N CYS A 60 -4.59 13.74 18.81
CA CYS A 60 -4.88 13.15 20.14
C CYS A 60 -4.18 13.90 21.30
N VAL A 61 -3.16 14.70 20.99
CA VAL A 61 -2.44 15.56 21.94
C VAL A 61 -2.68 17.06 21.65
N ASN A 62 -3.74 17.38 20.91
CA ASN A 62 -4.16 18.73 20.54
C ASN A 62 -3.02 19.57 19.91
N LYS A 63 -2.27 18.96 18.99
CA LYS A 63 -1.21 19.62 18.21
C LYS A 63 -1.48 19.46 16.72
N ARG A 64 -0.94 20.39 15.94
CA ARG A 64 -1.06 20.39 14.47
C ARG A 64 0.18 21.02 13.83
N ILE A 65 0.55 20.50 12.68
CA ILE A 65 1.54 21.01 11.73
C ILE A 65 0.79 21.65 10.56
N ALA A 66 1.09 22.90 10.27
CA ALA A 66 0.63 23.61 9.09
C ALA A 66 1.70 23.59 7.99
N ASN A 67 2.97 23.78 8.35
CA ASN A 67 4.09 23.71 7.43
C ASN A 67 5.15 22.74 7.97
N LEU A 68 5.31 21.60 7.29
CA LEU A 68 6.25 20.55 7.68
C LEU A 68 7.71 21.02 7.70
N GLN A 69 8.06 22.02 6.87
CA GLN A 69 9.42 22.54 6.78
C GLN A 69 9.84 23.32 8.04
N THR A 70 8.89 23.98 8.71
CA THR A 70 9.19 24.93 9.80
C THR A 70 8.65 24.48 11.15
N ASP A 71 7.50 23.80 11.19
CA ASP A 71 6.79 23.55 12.45
C ASP A 71 7.41 22.44 13.30
N LEU A 72 8.36 21.69 12.72
CA LEU A 72 9.19 20.69 13.41
C LEU A 72 10.52 21.26 13.91
N SER A 73 10.92 22.45 13.45
CA SER A 73 12.26 23.00 13.67
C SER A 73 12.57 23.28 15.13
N ASP A 74 11.57 23.50 15.98
CA ASP A 74 11.75 23.70 17.42
C ASP A 74 11.83 22.39 18.25
N GLY A 75 11.61 21.26 17.58
CA GLY A 75 11.59 19.91 18.14
C GLY A 75 10.35 19.54 18.94
N LEU A 76 9.48 20.48 19.34
CA LEU A 76 8.34 20.19 20.24
C LEU A 76 7.28 19.31 19.58
N ARG A 77 6.93 19.60 18.32
CA ARG A 77 5.97 18.78 17.57
C ARG A 77 6.55 17.43 17.16
N LEU A 78 7.85 17.39 16.84
CA LEU A 78 8.54 16.13 16.55
C LEU A 78 8.54 15.23 17.80
N ILE A 79 8.90 15.76 18.97
CA ILE A 79 8.85 15.03 20.24
C ILE A 79 7.44 14.50 20.50
N ALA A 80 6.42 15.35 20.39
CA ALA A 80 5.04 14.92 20.62
C ALA A 80 4.59 13.83 19.66
N LEU A 81 4.97 13.92 18.38
CA LEU A 81 4.69 12.89 17.38
C LEU A 81 5.35 11.56 17.77
N LEU A 82 6.62 11.57 18.18
CA LEU A 82 7.33 10.36 18.60
C LEU A 82 6.72 9.74 19.87
N GLU A 83 6.30 10.55 20.84
CA GLU A 83 5.61 10.04 22.03
C GLU A 83 4.29 9.36 21.68
N VAL A 84 3.52 9.93 20.75
CA VAL A 84 2.26 9.32 20.26
C VAL A 84 2.53 8.03 19.49
N LEU A 85 3.50 8.03 18.57
CA LEU A 85 3.78 6.84 17.74
C LEU A 85 4.33 5.67 18.58
N SER A 86 5.23 5.96 19.51
CA SER A 86 5.88 4.94 20.35
C SER A 86 5.05 4.54 21.58
N GLN A 87 4.05 5.34 21.96
CA GLN A 87 3.35 5.24 23.24
C GLN A 87 4.29 5.30 24.46
N LYS A 88 5.45 5.97 24.30
CA LYS A 88 6.48 6.16 25.35
C LYS A 88 6.75 7.64 25.56
N LYS A 89 7.32 7.99 26.72
CA LYS A 89 7.79 9.34 27.03
C LYS A 89 9.27 9.50 26.68
N MET A 90 9.67 10.73 26.38
CA MET A 90 11.09 11.06 26.20
C MET A 90 11.88 10.72 27.47
N PHE A 91 13.01 10.02 27.31
CA PHE A 91 13.89 9.65 28.43
C PHE A 91 14.80 10.80 28.88
N ARG A 92 14.99 11.83 28.04
CA ARG A 92 15.73 13.06 28.37
C ARG A 92 14.79 14.25 28.51
N LYS A 93 15.15 15.18 29.40
CA LYS A 93 14.50 16.49 29.51
C LYS A 93 14.79 17.31 28.25
N TYR A 94 13.85 18.16 27.88
CA TYR A 94 13.95 19.05 26.72
C TYR A 94 13.32 20.41 27.04
N ASN A 95 13.68 21.40 26.23
CA ASN A 95 13.29 22.79 26.40
C ASN A 95 11.82 23.00 26.02
N GLN A 96 10.99 23.44 26.97
CA GLN A 96 9.55 23.68 26.74
C GLN A 96 9.26 24.97 25.97
N ARG A 97 10.22 25.90 25.92
CA ARG A 97 10.14 27.19 25.22
C ARG A 97 11.45 27.44 24.46
N PRO A 98 11.72 26.70 23.36
CA PRO A 98 12.97 26.76 22.62
C PRO A 98 13.07 28.03 21.74
N THR A 99 13.31 29.18 22.36
CA THR A 99 13.27 30.50 21.69
C THR A 99 14.51 30.81 20.87
N PHE A 100 15.64 30.15 21.12
CA PHE A 100 16.89 30.34 20.38
C PHE A 100 17.39 29.03 19.77
N ARG A 101 18.09 29.14 18.65
CA ARG A 101 18.50 28.03 17.79
C ARG A 101 19.20 26.89 18.55
N GLN A 102 19.99 27.21 19.57
CA GLN A 102 20.67 26.19 20.39
C GLN A 102 19.68 25.29 21.14
N MET A 103 18.61 25.84 21.73
CA MET A 103 17.57 25.04 22.40
C MET A 103 16.80 24.15 21.43
N GLN A 104 16.59 24.64 20.20
CA GLN A 104 15.92 23.90 19.13
C GLN A 104 16.78 22.70 18.72
N LEU A 105 18.09 22.91 18.53
CA LEU A 105 19.05 21.83 18.27
C LEU A 105 19.09 20.79 19.39
N GLU A 106 19.03 21.22 20.65
CA GLU A 106 18.97 20.31 21.81
C GLU A 106 17.68 19.49 21.80
N ASN A 107 16.51 20.11 21.57
CA ASN A 107 15.23 19.41 21.49
C ASN A 107 15.21 18.37 20.37
N VAL A 108 15.67 18.76 19.17
CA VAL A 108 15.74 17.83 18.04
C VAL A 108 16.73 16.70 18.34
N SER A 109 17.87 16.99 18.97
CA SER A 109 18.83 15.95 19.36
C SER A 109 18.21 14.92 20.33
N VAL A 110 17.37 15.35 21.26
CA VAL A 110 16.61 14.44 22.15
C VAL A 110 15.69 13.52 21.34
N ALA A 111 14.99 14.06 20.33
CA ALA A 111 14.11 13.27 19.47
C ALA A 111 14.90 12.26 18.60
N LEU A 112 16.04 12.65 18.05
CA LEU A 112 16.86 11.75 17.22
C LEU A 112 17.51 10.63 18.06
N GLU A 113 17.99 10.93 19.27
CA GLU A 113 18.49 9.89 20.19
C GLU A 113 17.39 8.92 20.64
N PHE A 114 16.14 9.41 20.77
CA PHE A 114 14.99 8.54 21.02
C PHE A 114 14.80 7.51 19.91
N LEU A 115 14.87 7.94 18.65
CA LEU A 115 14.75 7.04 17.50
C LEU A 115 15.88 6.01 17.45
N ASP A 116 17.10 6.43 17.75
CA ASP A 116 18.27 5.53 17.81
C ASP A 116 18.08 4.43 18.87
N ARG A 117 17.56 4.78 20.07
CA ARG A 117 17.26 3.81 21.12
C ARG A 117 16.11 2.87 20.80
N GLU A 118 15.15 3.30 19.98
CA GLU A 118 14.09 2.44 19.46
C GLU A 118 14.58 1.54 18.30
N ASN A 119 15.88 1.53 17.99
CA ASN A 119 16.52 0.80 16.90
C ASN A 119 15.98 1.17 15.51
N ILE A 120 15.57 2.43 15.33
CA ILE A 120 15.10 2.95 14.05
C ILE A 120 16.30 3.53 13.28
N LYS A 121 16.66 2.89 12.17
CA LYS A 121 17.80 3.31 11.34
C LYS A 121 17.49 4.62 10.61
N LEU A 122 18.19 5.68 10.98
CA LEU A 122 18.09 7.00 10.35
C LEU A 122 19.11 7.13 9.21
N VAL A 123 18.72 7.78 8.11
CA VAL A 123 19.58 7.98 6.93
C VAL A 123 20.02 9.44 6.85
N SER A 124 21.27 9.70 7.21
CA SER A 124 21.96 10.98 6.95
C SER A 124 21.23 12.23 7.45
N ILE A 125 20.52 12.14 8.58
CA ILE A 125 19.82 13.27 9.20
C ILE A 125 20.46 13.63 10.53
N ASP A 126 20.66 14.93 10.74
CA ASP A 126 21.13 15.51 11.99
C ASP A 126 20.16 16.59 12.48
N SER A 127 20.39 17.11 13.70
CA SER A 127 19.52 18.13 14.28
C SER A 127 19.49 19.42 13.47
N LYS A 128 20.60 19.77 12.80
CA LYS A 128 20.70 20.97 11.97
C LYS A 128 19.75 20.91 10.78
N ALA A 129 19.65 19.76 10.12
CA ALA A 129 18.76 19.56 8.98
C ALA A 129 17.30 19.90 9.30
N ILE A 130 16.83 19.61 10.51
CA ILE A 130 15.45 19.86 10.92
C ILE A 130 15.27 21.31 11.38
N VAL A 131 16.20 21.80 12.21
CA VAL A 131 16.15 23.18 12.73
C VAL A 131 16.23 24.21 11.61
N ASP A 132 17.08 23.97 10.61
CA ASP A 132 17.28 24.89 9.49
C ASP A 132 16.32 24.61 8.31
N GLY A 133 15.35 23.71 8.47
CA GLY A 133 14.26 23.51 7.50
C GLY A 133 14.67 22.84 6.19
N ASN A 134 15.59 21.87 6.22
CA ASN A 134 15.94 21.07 5.05
C ASN A 134 14.80 20.09 4.73
N LEU A 135 13.85 20.54 3.90
CA LEU A 135 12.63 19.80 3.58
C LEU A 135 12.89 18.38 3.07
N LYS A 136 13.93 18.17 2.25
CA LYS A 136 14.27 16.83 1.73
C LYS A 136 14.59 15.84 2.85
N LEU A 137 15.39 16.26 3.83
CA LEU A 137 15.76 15.40 4.96
C LEU A 137 14.60 15.24 5.95
N ILE A 138 13.78 16.28 6.14
CA ILE A 138 12.57 16.20 6.95
C ILE A 138 11.58 15.18 6.35
N LEU A 139 11.34 15.21 5.03
CA LEU A 139 10.50 14.21 4.36
C LEU A 139 11.08 12.80 4.52
N GLY A 140 12.40 12.63 4.40
CA GLY A 140 13.06 11.35 4.64
C GLY A 140 12.86 10.82 6.07
N LEU A 141 12.89 11.70 7.07
CA LEU A 141 12.60 11.34 8.46
C LEU A 141 11.15 10.89 8.62
N ILE A 142 10.19 11.69 8.15
CA ILE A 142 8.77 11.34 8.28
C ILE A 142 8.46 10.03 7.53
N TRP A 143 9.07 9.81 6.37
CA TRP A 143 8.97 8.52 5.68
C TRP A 143 9.50 7.37 6.53
N THR A 144 10.65 7.55 7.20
CA THR A 144 11.21 6.54 8.11
C THR A 144 10.21 6.19 9.22
N LEU A 145 9.52 7.18 9.78
CA LEU A 145 8.49 6.98 10.80
C LEU A 145 7.26 6.25 10.24
N ILE A 146 6.77 6.65 9.06
CA ILE A 146 5.63 6.00 8.39
C ILE A 146 5.96 4.52 8.12
N LEU A 147 7.12 4.27 7.50
CA LEU A 147 7.58 2.92 7.15
C LEU A 147 7.68 2.04 8.40
N HIS A 148 8.23 2.57 9.49
CA HIS A 148 8.37 1.84 10.74
C HIS A 148 7.02 1.60 11.44
N TYR A 149 6.28 2.67 11.77
CA TYR A 149 5.10 2.58 12.64
C TYR A 149 3.79 2.21 11.92
N SER A 150 3.66 2.50 10.62
CA SER A 150 2.43 2.24 9.86
C SER A 150 2.51 0.96 9.03
N ILE A 151 3.71 0.51 8.64
CA ILE A 151 3.88 -0.64 7.73
C ILE A 151 4.66 -1.80 8.36
N SER A 152 5.75 -1.52 9.09
CA SER A 152 6.65 -2.59 9.58
C SER A 152 6.20 -3.18 10.92
N MET A 153 5.92 -2.33 11.90
CA MET A 153 5.60 -2.75 13.28
C MET A 153 4.19 -3.31 13.50
N PRO A 154 3.13 -2.83 12.83
CA PRO A 154 1.79 -3.34 13.08
C PRO A 154 1.63 -4.84 12.85
N MET A 155 0.83 -5.48 13.70
CA MET A 155 0.27 -6.81 13.41
C MET A 155 -1.00 -6.64 12.58
N TRP A 156 -1.15 -7.44 11.52
CA TRP A 156 -2.34 -7.46 10.66
C TRP A 156 -3.06 -8.80 10.85
N ASP A 157 -4.38 -8.77 11.05
CA ASP A 157 -5.18 -9.94 11.49
C ASP A 157 -5.14 -11.14 10.53
N GLU A 158 -4.70 -10.96 9.28
CA GLU A 158 -4.69 -11.97 8.21
C GLU A 158 -3.30 -12.52 7.88
N GLU A 159 -2.28 -12.17 8.67
CA GLU A 159 -0.91 -12.69 8.46
C GLU A 159 -0.64 -13.89 9.38
N GLU A 160 -0.45 -15.07 8.77
CA GLU A 160 0.19 -16.20 9.43
C GLU A 160 1.72 -15.98 9.45
N GLU A 161 2.33 -16.02 10.64
CA GLU A 161 3.78 -15.90 10.79
C GLU A 161 4.49 -17.14 10.23
N THR A 162 4.86 -17.07 8.94
CA THR A 162 5.71 -18.07 8.27
C THR A 162 7.15 -17.54 8.13
N GLU A 163 8.14 -18.43 7.99
CA GLU A 163 9.53 -18.00 7.76
C GLU A 163 9.70 -17.15 6.49
N GLU A 164 8.87 -17.38 5.46
CA GLU A 164 8.83 -16.56 4.24
C GLU A 164 8.26 -15.15 4.47
N SER A 165 7.33 -15.00 5.42
CA SER A 165 6.76 -13.69 5.77
C SER A 165 7.80 -12.75 6.40
N LYS A 166 8.77 -13.30 7.15
CA LYS A 166 9.82 -12.55 7.84
C LYS A 166 10.87 -11.93 6.90
N GLN A 167 10.97 -12.40 5.67
CA GLN A 167 11.98 -11.91 4.70
C GLN A 167 11.47 -10.78 3.80
N LYS A 168 10.17 -10.47 3.83
CA LYS A 168 9.58 -9.45 2.96
C LYS A 168 9.96 -8.05 3.43
N THR A 169 10.34 -7.19 2.50
CA THR A 169 10.43 -5.74 2.77
C THR A 169 9.07 -5.18 3.14
N PRO A 170 8.98 -4.05 3.88
CA PRO A 170 7.69 -3.45 4.22
C PRO A 170 6.82 -3.12 2.99
N LYS A 171 7.45 -2.72 1.87
CA LYS A 171 6.76 -2.51 0.58
C LYS A 171 6.14 -3.81 0.06
N GLN A 172 6.91 -4.89 0.02
CA GLN A 172 6.43 -6.21 -0.43
C GLN A 172 5.35 -6.78 0.49
N ARG A 173 5.45 -6.53 1.81
CA ARG A 173 4.43 -6.90 2.79
C ARG A 173 3.10 -6.22 2.47
N LEU A 174 3.09 -4.90 2.35
CA LEU A 174 1.88 -4.14 2.01
C LEU A 174 1.30 -4.56 0.66
N LEU A 175 2.15 -4.72 -0.35
CA LEU A 175 1.72 -5.16 -1.69
C LEU A 175 1.10 -6.56 -1.62
N GLY A 176 1.72 -7.50 -0.89
CA GLY A 176 1.19 -8.85 -0.70
C GLY A 176 -0.18 -8.86 -0.01
N TRP A 177 -0.37 -8.03 1.02
CA TRP A 177 -1.66 -7.88 1.69
C TRP A 177 -2.74 -7.36 0.74
N ILE A 178 -2.45 -6.30 -0.02
CA ILE A 178 -3.38 -5.74 -1.00
C ILE A 178 -3.69 -6.76 -2.11
N GLN A 179 -2.69 -7.45 -2.63
CA GLN A 179 -2.87 -8.46 -3.68
C GLN A 179 -3.74 -9.63 -3.19
N ASN A 180 -3.66 -10.02 -1.91
CA ASN A 180 -4.56 -11.01 -1.33
C ASN A 180 -6.02 -10.51 -1.27
N LYS A 181 -6.22 -9.22 -0.94
CA LYS A 181 -7.55 -8.57 -1.00
C LYS A 181 -8.08 -8.44 -2.42
N LEU A 182 -7.21 -8.29 -3.41
CA LEU A 182 -7.54 -8.02 -4.81
C LEU A 182 -7.00 -9.09 -5.77
N PRO A 183 -7.40 -10.36 -5.63
CA PRO A 183 -6.86 -11.47 -6.43
C PRO A 183 -7.09 -11.33 -7.94
N GLU A 184 -8.13 -10.59 -8.34
CA GLU A 184 -8.54 -10.42 -9.74
C GLU A 184 -7.81 -9.24 -10.42
N LEU A 185 -7.10 -8.40 -9.66
CA LEU A 185 -6.37 -7.25 -10.17
C LEU A 185 -4.87 -7.46 -9.97
N PRO A 186 -4.03 -7.27 -11.01
CA PRO A 186 -2.58 -7.38 -10.89
C PRO A 186 -2.01 -6.10 -10.25
N ILE A 187 -1.89 -6.06 -8.93
CA ILE A 187 -1.32 -4.93 -8.19
C ILE A 187 0.17 -5.18 -7.98
N THR A 188 1.00 -4.41 -8.67
CA THR A 188 2.47 -4.54 -8.73
C THR A 188 3.22 -3.30 -8.26
N ASN A 189 2.54 -2.14 -8.17
CA ASN A 189 3.14 -0.88 -7.76
C ASN A 189 2.19 0.00 -6.93
N PHE A 190 2.73 1.10 -6.40
CA PHE A 190 1.98 2.10 -5.63
C PHE A 190 1.87 3.43 -6.38
N ASN A 191 1.73 3.39 -7.70
CA ASN A 191 1.49 4.58 -8.53
C ASN A 191 0.48 4.29 -9.66
N ARG A 192 0.93 3.73 -10.77
CA ARG A 192 0.16 3.53 -12.01
C ARG A 192 -1.06 2.65 -11.80
N ASP A 193 -0.96 1.62 -10.97
CA ASP A 193 -2.08 0.68 -10.73
C ASP A 193 -3.28 1.34 -10.05
N TRP A 194 -3.08 2.49 -9.41
CA TRP A 194 -4.09 3.25 -8.66
C TRP A 194 -4.64 4.44 -9.45
N GLN A 195 -4.02 4.78 -10.58
CA GLN A 195 -4.25 6.02 -11.32
C GLN A 195 -5.67 6.15 -11.91
N THR A 196 -6.36 5.03 -12.17
CA THR A 196 -7.74 5.05 -12.66
C THR A 196 -8.79 5.21 -11.55
N GLY A 197 -8.39 5.12 -10.27
CA GLY A 197 -9.27 5.08 -9.10
C GLY A 197 -10.04 3.76 -8.93
N LYS A 198 -10.08 2.86 -9.92
CA LYS A 198 -10.83 1.58 -9.83
C LYS A 198 -10.26 0.62 -8.78
N ALA A 199 -8.93 0.56 -8.65
CA ALA A 199 -8.28 -0.27 -7.63
C ALA A 199 -8.63 0.18 -6.20
N LEU A 200 -8.88 1.49 -5.99
CA LEU A 200 -9.39 2.01 -4.71
C LEU A 200 -10.80 1.49 -4.44
N GLY A 201 -11.70 1.60 -5.43
CA GLY A 201 -13.05 1.04 -5.32
C GLY A 201 -13.05 -0.46 -5.03
N ALA A 202 -12.20 -1.20 -5.74
CA ALA A 202 -12.02 -2.63 -5.52
C ALA A 202 -11.54 -2.96 -4.10
N LEU A 203 -10.57 -2.18 -3.58
CA LEU A 203 -10.03 -2.38 -2.24
C LEU A 203 -11.07 -2.08 -1.16
N VAL A 204 -11.76 -0.95 -1.28
CA VAL A 204 -12.80 -0.51 -0.35
C VAL A 204 -13.96 -1.51 -0.33
N ASP A 205 -14.41 -1.94 -1.51
CA ASP A 205 -15.42 -3.00 -1.60
C ASP A 205 -14.86 -4.28 -1.00
N SER A 206 -13.64 -4.73 -1.31
CA SER A 206 -13.06 -5.95 -0.73
C SER A 206 -13.00 -5.92 0.81
N CYS A 207 -12.72 -4.76 1.41
CA CYS A 207 -12.73 -4.56 2.86
C CYS A 207 -14.16 -4.63 3.46
N ALA A 208 -15.15 -4.03 2.81
CA ALA A 208 -16.55 -4.14 3.20
C ALA A 208 -17.48 -4.12 1.98
N PRO A 209 -17.82 -5.30 1.46
CA PRO A 209 -18.55 -5.35 0.19
C PRO A 209 -19.94 -4.76 0.27
N GLY A 210 -20.26 -3.99 -0.75
CA GLY A 210 -21.42 -3.12 -0.79
C GLY A 210 -21.12 -1.65 -0.54
N LEU A 211 -19.89 -1.28 -0.16
CA LEU A 211 -19.45 0.12 -0.15
C LEU A 211 -19.18 0.65 -1.56
N CYS A 212 -18.51 -0.13 -2.41
CA CYS A 212 -18.26 0.22 -3.82
C CYS A 212 -18.62 -0.94 -4.75
N PRO A 213 -19.89 -1.40 -4.76
CA PRO A 213 -20.29 -2.68 -5.35
C PRO A 213 -20.12 -2.78 -6.88
N ASP A 214 -20.04 -1.65 -7.56
CA ASP A 214 -19.99 -1.50 -9.02
C ASP A 214 -18.64 -0.98 -9.52
N TRP A 215 -17.60 -1.03 -8.68
CA TRP A 215 -16.24 -0.59 -9.00
C TRP A 215 -15.70 -1.18 -10.30
N ASP A 216 -16.12 -2.40 -10.66
CA ASP A 216 -15.73 -3.12 -11.87
C ASP A 216 -16.22 -2.44 -13.15
N SER A 217 -17.32 -1.69 -13.05
CA SER A 217 -17.98 -0.99 -14.16
C SER A 217 -17.66 0.51 -14.25
N TRP A 218 -16.89 1.05 -13.30
CA TRP A 218 -16.54 2.46 -13.29
C TRP A 218 -15.74 2.90 -14.53
N ASP A 219 -16.00 4.14 -14.95
CA ASP A 219 -15.38 4.80 -16.10
C ASP A 219 -13.93 5.19 -15.78
N GLN A 220 -12.97 4.58 -16.49
CA GLN A 220 -11.54 4.81 -16.27
C GLN A 220 -11.09 6.23 -16.68
N THR A 221 -11.90 6.94 -17.47
CA THR A 221 -11.62 8.32 -17.87
C THR A 221 -11.98 9.34 -16.79
N LYS A 222 -12.60 8.91 -15.69
CA LYS A 222 -12.99 9.74 -14.54
C LYS A 222 -12.25 9.34 -13.25
N PRO A 223 -10.90 9.39 -13.25
CA PRO A 223 -10.11 8.86 -12.14
C PRO A 223 -10.36 9.58 -10.81
N VAL A 224 -10.54 10.90 -10.83
CA VAL A 224 -10.80 11.70 -9.62
C VAL A 224 -12.17 11.35 -9.01
N ASP A 225 -13.20 11.15 -9.82
CA ASP A 225 -14.54 10.77 -9.34
C ASP A 225 -14.50 9.38 -8.69
N ASN A 226 -13.85 8.41 -9.35
CA ASN A 226 -13.65 7.05 -8.85
C ASN A 226 -12.88 7.05 -7.51
N ALA A 227 -11.78 7.82 -7.44
CA ALA A 227 -11.00 7.94 -6.23
C ALA A 227 -11.79 8.61 -5.11
N ARG A 228 -12.53 9.69 -5.41
CA ARG A 228 -13.34 10.41 -4.42
C ARG A 228 -14.40 9.52 -3.82
N GLU A 229 -15.15 8.78 -4.64
CA GLU A 229 -16.17 7.85 -4.17
C GLU A 229 -15.56 6.79 -3.24
N ALA A 230 -14.52 6.10 -3.68
CA ALA A 230 -13.88 5.06 -2.89
C ALA A 230 -13.30 5.59 -1.56
N MET A 231 -12.54 6.69 -1.62
CA MET A 231 -11.86 7.25 -0.45
C MET A 231 -12.85 7.84 0.55
N GLN A 232 -13.94 8.45 0.09
CA GLN A 232 -15.00 8.95 0.96
C GLN A 232 -15.71 7.79 1.68
N GLN A 233 -16.03 6.71 0.97
CA GLN A 233 -16.61 5.51 1.57
C GLN A 233 -15.65 4.87 2.60
N ALA A 234 -14.35 4.88 2.34
CA ALA A 234 -13.33 4.42 3.28
C ALA A 234 -13.25 5.29 4.55
N ASP A 235 -13.31 6.60 4.41
CA ASP A 235 -13.31 7.53 5.55
C ASP A 235 -14.57 7.36 6.41
N ASP A 236 -15.74 7.45 5.76
CA ASP A 236 -17.03 7.43 6.41
C ASP A 236 -17.31 6.09 7.11
N TRP A 237 -16.97 4.97 6.47
CA TRP A 237 -17.41 3.64 6.92
C TRP A 237 -16.30 2.70 7.35
N LEU A 238 -15.05 2.92 6.95
CA LEU A 238 -13.91 2.10 7.36
C LEU A 238 -12.98 2.82 8.34
N GLY A 239 -13.21 4.12 8.57
CA GLY A 239 -12.39 4.94 9.45
C GLY A 239 -10.97 5.11 8.90
N VAL A 240 -10.84 5.26 7.58
CA VAL A 240 -9.57 5.48 6.88
C VAL A 240 -9.46 6.96 6.48
N PRO A 241 -8.72 7.79 7.25
CA PRO A 241 -8.55 9.20 6.94
C PRO A 241 -7.87 9.44 5.59
N GLN A 242 -8.36 10.45 4.87
CA GLN A 242 -7.82 10.91 3.60
C GLN A 242 -6.53 11.73 3.79
N VAL A 243 -5.45 11.06 4.20
CA VAL A 243 -4.12 11.69 4.33
C VAL A 243 -3.54 12.12 2.98
N ILE A 244 -3.93 11.45 1.90
CA ILE A 244 -3.78 11.90 0.51
C ILE A 244 -5.17 12.23 -0.03
N THR A 245 -5.29 13.19 -0.94
CA THR A 245 -6.58 13.55 -1.57
C THR A 245 -6.87 12.72 -2.82
N PRO A 246 -8.14 12.65 -3.28
CA PRO A 246 -8.50 11.98 -4.52
C PRO A 246 -7.75 12.49 -5.76
N GLU A 247 -7.49 13.79 -5.83
CA GLU A 247 -6.73 14.41 -6.91
C GLU A 247 -5.25 14.02 -6.87
N GLU A 248 -4.67 14.01 -5.66
CA GLU A 248 -3.26 13.69 -5.45
C GLU A 248 -2.96 12.20 -5.72
N ILE A 249 -3.84 11.27 -5.34
CA ILE A 249 -3.59 9.82 -5.49
C ILE A 249 -3.67 9.32 -6.93
N VAL A 250 -4.42 10.02 -7.79
CA VAL A 250 -4.53 9.70 -9.23
C VAL A 250 -3.65 10.58 -10.11
N ASP A 251 -2.88 11.51 -9.50
CA ASP A 251 -1.95 12.35 -10.24
C ASP A 251 -0.90 11.47 -10.95
N PRO A 252 -0.63 11.69 -12.25
CA PRO A 252 0.40 10.92 -12.98
C PRO A 252 1.79 10.99 -12.37
N ASN A 253 2.08 12.01 -11.57
CA ASN A 253 3.35 12.24 -10.91
C ASN A 253 3.35 11.80 -9.44
N VAL A 254 2.29 11.14 -8.95
CA VAL A 254 2.25 10.68 -7.55
C VAL A 254 3.43 9.74 -7.24
N ASP A 255 4.07 9.97 -6.09
CA ASP A 255 5.14 9.08 -5.61
C ASP A 255 4.57 7.91 -4.80
N GLU A 256 5.27 6.77 -4.84
CA GLU A 256 4.83 5.56 -4.13
C GLU A 256 4.74 5.74 -2.61
N HIS A 257 5.58 6.59 -2.00
CA HIS A 257 5.54 6.77 -0.54
C HIS A 257 4.24 7.43 -0.09
N SER A 258 3.74 8.42 -0.84
CA SER A 258 2.44 9.05 -0.56
C SER A 258 1.29 8.05 -0.64
N VAL A 259 1.25 7.23 -1.69
CA VAL A 259 0.22 6.20 -1.88
C VAL A 259 0.32 5.11 -0.81
N MET A 260 1.52 4.62 -0.50
CA MET A 260 1.76 3.66 0.58
C MET A 260 1.33 4.21 1.94
N THR A 261 1.54 5.50 2.21
CA THR A 261 1.12 6.15 3.45
C THR A 261 -0.38 6.03 3.65
N TYR A 262 -1.18 6.33 2.61
CA TYR A 262 -2.63 6.20 2.66
C TYR A 262 -3.08 4.73 2.76
N LEU A 263 -2.56 3.87 1.89
CA LEU A 263 -3.01 2.47 1.80
C LEU A 263 -2.61 1.62 3.03
N SER A 264 -1.54 1.98 3.73
CA SER A 264 -1.10 1.31 4.96
C SER A 264 -2.12 1.38 6.11
N GLN A 265 -3.16 2.20 5.99
CA GLN A 265 -4.24 2.32 6.96
C GLN A 265 -5.28 1.20 6.83
N PHE A 266 -5.45 0.63 5.64
CA PHE A 266 -6.48 -0.38 5.35
C PHE A 266 -6.36 -1.70 6.13
N PRO A 267 -5.15 -2.25 6.37
CA PRO A 267 -5.00 -3.48 7.15
C PRO A 267 -5.61 -3.44 8.56
N LYS A 268 -5.80 -2.25 9.14
CA LYS A 268 -6.43 -2.06 10.45
C LYS A 268 -7.85 -1.51 10.37
N ALA A 269 -8.35 -1.27 9.16
CA ALA A 269 -9.63 -0.63 8.95
C ALA A 269 -10.77 -1.54 9.43
N LYS A 270 -11.76 -0.94 10.08
CA LYS A 270 -12.90 -1.66 10.65
C LYS A 270 -14.19 -1.02 10.18
N LEU A 271 -15.14 -1.86 9.76
CA LEU A 271 -16.45 -1.41 9.36
C LEU A 271 -17.18 -0.76 10.54
N LYS A 272 -17.61 0.49 10.37
CA LYS A 272 -18.42 1.21 11.36
C LYS A 272 -19.86 0.67 11.37
N PRO A 273 -20.52 0.60 12.53
CA PRO A 273 -21.93 0.20 12.61
C PRO A 273 -22.83 1.10 11.77
N GLY A 274 -23.84 0.52 11.13
CA GLY A 274 -24.83 1.26 10.33
C GLY A 274 -24.39 1.60 8.91
N ALA A 275 -23.28 1.04 8.42
CA ALA A 275 -22.82 1.26 7.05
C ALA A 275 -23.89 0.84 6.01
N PRO A 276 -24.14 1.67 4.98
CA PRO A 276 -25.17 1.45 3.97
C PRO A 276 -24.69 0.45 2.91
N LEU A 277 -24.40 -0.78 3.33
CA LEU A 277 -23.89 -1.83 2.45
C LEU A 277 -24.95 -2.23 1.43
N ARG A 278 -24.60 -2.13 0.14
CA ARG A 278 -25.41 -2.64 -0.98
C ARG A 278 -24.63 -3.71 -1.74
N PRO A 279 -24.37 -4.87 -1.10
CA PRO A 279 -23.47 -5.86 -1.68
C PRO A 279 -23.99 -6.36 -3.04
N LYS A 280 -23.12 -6.29 -4.05
CA LYS A 280 -23.36 -6.96 -5.34
C LYS A 280 -23.10 -8.45 -5.16
N LEU A 281 -24.04 -9.24 -5.65
CA LEU A 281 -23.94 -10.69 -5.62
C LEU A 281 -22.78 -11.12 -6.54
N ASN A 282 -21.63 -11.46 -5.95
CA ASN A 282 -20.47 -11.96 -6.69
C ASN A 282 -20.19 -13.42 -6.35
N PRO A 283 -20.69 -14.36 -7.16
CA PRO A 283 -20.50 -15.79 -6.92
C PRO A 283 -19.07 -16.29 -7.09
N LYS A 284 -18.18 -15.55 -7.74
CA LYS A 284 -16.81 -16.01 -8.03
C LYS A 284 -15.88 -16.06 -6.81
N LYS A 285 -16.33 -15.68 -5.61
CA LYS A 285 -15.50 -15.57 -4.40
C LYS A 285 -15.50 -16.82 -3.48
N ALA A 286 -16.05 -17.97 -3.90
CA ALA A 286 -15.90 -19.22 -3.15
C ALA A 286 -14.51 -19.83 -3.37
N ARG A 287 -13.82 -20.24 -2.30
CA ARG A 287 -12.48 -20.83 -2.35
C ARG A 287 -12.43 -22.11 -1.52
N ALA A 288 -11.68 -23.11 -1.98
CA ALA A 288 -11.40 -24.32 -1.22
C ALA A 288 -9.90 -24.40 -0.90
N TYR A 289 -9.58 -24.68 0.36
CA TYR A 289 -8.21 -24.85 0.85
C TYR A 289 -8.02 -26.31 1.25
N GLY A 290 -6.96 -26.95 0.75
CA GLY A 290 -6.53 -28.28 1.16
C GLY A 290 -5.45 -28.25 2.24
N PRO A 291 -5.09 -29.43 2.79
CA PRO A 291 -3.97 -29.60 3.72
C PRO A 291 -2.69 -28.90 3.21
N ALA A 292 -1.93 -28.31 4.14
CA ALA A 292 -0.73 -27.51 3.87
C ALA A 292 -0.94 -26.25 3.00
N GLY A 293 -2.14 -25.67 3.00
CA GLY A 293 -2.42 -24.37 2.37
C GLY A 293 -2.57 -24.40 0.85
N HIS A 294 -2.68 -25.60 0.25
CA HIS A 294 -2.96 -25.71 -1.19
C HIS A 294 -4.30 -25.07 -1.52
N ARG A 295 -4.28 -24.07 -2.40
CA ARG A 295 -5.46 -23.30 -2.78
C ARG A 295 -5.99 -23.79 -4.12
N GLU A 296 -7.25 -24.19 -4.14
CA GLU A 296 -7.98 -24.53 -5.36
C GLU A 296 -9.15 -23.55 -5.55
N GLU A 297 -9.32 -23.05 -6.77
CA GLU A 297 -10.47 -22.22 -7.10
C GLU A 297 -11.70 -23.12 -7.29
N ALA A 298 -12.75 -22.81 -6.53
CA ALA A 298 -14.02 -23.49 -6.71
C ALA A 298 -14.75 -22.88 -7.92
N LYS A 299 -15.24 -23.74 -8.81
CA LYS A 299 -16.10 -23.32 -9.92
C LYS A 299 -17.47 -22.95 -9.36
N VAL A 300 -17.86 -21.69 -9.52
CA VAL A 300 -19.18 -21.22 -9.10
C VAL A 300 -20.08 -20.92 -10.30
N THR A 301 -21.27 -21.48 -10.29
CA THR A 301 -22.28 -21.33 -11.36
C THR A 301 -23.54 -20.71 -10.78
N ALA A 302 -24.05 -19.66 -11.43
CA ALA A 302 -25.33 -19.04 -11.09
C ALA A 302 -26.48 -19.95 -11.53
N ASN A 303 -27.41 -20.23 -10.62
CA ASN A 303 -28.59 -21.03 -10.95
C ASN A 303 -29.72 -20.18 -11.57
N ASN A 304 -29.58 -18.85 -11.58
CA ASN A 304 -30.53 -17.88 -12.16
C ASN A 304 -31.99 -18.07 -11.70
N ASP A 305 -32.19 -18.53 -10.46
CA ASP A 305 -33.53 -18.70 -9.88
C ASP A 305 -34.01 -17.42 -9.16
N LYS A 306 -35.29 -17.40 -8.78
CA LYS A 306 -35.90 -16.27 -8.05
C LYS A 306 -35.21 -15.97 -6.71
N ASN A 307 -34.53 -16.97 -6.14
CA ASN A 307 -33.82 -16.89 -4.87
C ASN A 307 -32.33 -16.54 -5.03
N ARG A 308 -31.86 -16.32 -6.27
CA ARG A 308 -30.47 -16.00 -6.63
C ARG A 308 -29.44 -16.98 -6.03
N THR A 309 -29.71 -18.28 -6.14
CA THR A 309 -28.84 -19.34 -5.61
C THR A 309 -27.64 -19.64 -6.52
N TYR A 310 -26.61 -20.25 -5.92
CA TYR A 310 -25.36 -20.61 -6.58
C TYR A 310 -24.98 -22.06 -6.31
N SER A 311 -24.39 -22.68 -7.32
CA SER A 311 -23.77 -24.00 -7.23
C SER A 311 -22.25 -23.85 -7.23
N VAL A 312 -21.60 -24.33 -6.17
CA VAL A 312 -20.14 -24.30 -5.99
C VAL A 312 -19.60 -25.71 -6.13
N PHE A 313 -18.63 -25.92 -7.03
CA PHE A 313 -17.96 -27.19 -7.26
C PHE A 313 -16.46 -27.05 -7.09
N TYR A 314 -15.83 -27.97 -6.37
CA TYR A 314 -14.36 -28.08 -6.30
C TYR A 314 -13.95 -29.55 -6.35
N VAL A 315 -12.75 -29.83 -6.85
CA VAL A 315 -12.19 -31.18 -6.93
C VAL A 315 -10.93 -31.21 -6.06
N PRO A 316 -10.95 -31.86 -4.88
CA PRO A 316 -9.77 -31.95 -4.02
C PRO A 316 -8.70 -32.85 -4.68
N LYS A 317 -7.44 -32.37 -4.70
CA LYS A 317 -6.30 -33.11 -5.27
C LYS A 317 -5.47 -33.86 -4.23
N VAL A 318 -5.64 -33.53 -2.96
CA VAL A 318 -4.90 -34.11 -1.84
C VAL A 318 -5.89 -34.65 -0.81
N THR A 319 -5.45 -35.64 -0.04
CA THR A 319 -6.23 -36.20 1.08
C THR A 319 -5.97 -35.44 2.37
N GLY A 320 -6.95 -35.38 3.25
CA GLY A 320 -6.90 -34.78 4.58
C GLY A 320 -7.95 -33.69 4.80
N GLN A 321 -7.85 -32.96 5.91
CA GLN A 321 -8.82 -31.93 6.28
C GLN A 321 -8.70 -30.69 5.38
N HIS A 322 -9.78 -30.38 4.67
CA HIS A 322 -9.94 -29.19 3.84
C HIS A 322 -10.78 -28.15 4.57
N LYS A 323 -10.56 -26.88 4.26
CA LYS A 323 -11.39 -25.75 4.68
C LYS A 323 -12.00 -25.09 3.46
N VAL A 324 -13.30 -25.21 3.27
CA VAL A 324 -14.03 -24.53 2.19
C VAL A 324 -14.52 -23.19 2.71
N THR A 325 -13.98 -22.12 2.16
CA THR A 325 -14.36 -20.74 2.50
C THR A 325 -15.34 -20.22 1.47
N VAL A 326 -16.56 -19.96 1.91
CA VAL A 326 -17.59 -19.36 1.07
C VAL A 326 -17.84 -17.97 1.59
N LEU A 327 -17.51 -16.98 0.75
CA LEU A 327 -17.72 -15.58 1.08
C LEU A 327 -18.92 -15.06 0.31
N PHE A 328 -19.87 -14.47 1.01
CA PHE A 328 -20.87 -13.60 0.40
C PHE A 328 -20.48 -12.18 0.75
N ALA A 329 -20.36 -11.32 -0.27
CA ALA A 329 -19.98 -9.94 0.00
C ALA A 329 -18.69 -9.90 0.85
N GLY A 330 -17.67 -10.71 0.49
CA GLY A 330 -16.33 -10.74 1.13
C GLY A 330 -16.30 -11.17 2.60
N GLN A 331 -17.45 -11.41 3.21
CA GLN A 331 -17.60 -11.92 4.56
C GLN A 331 -17.98 -13.39 4.52
N HIS A 332 -17.55 -14.14 5.54
CA HIS A 332 -17.98 -15.51 5.72
C HIS A 332 -19.50 -15.58 5.77
N ILE A 333 -20.08 -16.43 4.93
CA ILE A 333 -21.47 -16.82 5.14
C ILE A 333 -21.59 -17.60 6.44
N SER A 334 -22.82 -17.75 6.93
CA SER A 334 -23.08 -18.62 8.09
C SER A 334 -22.42 -19.99 7.91
N LYS A 335 -21.68 -20.42 8.95
CA LYS A 335 -20.92 -21.68 9.02
C LYS A 335 -19.68 -21.78 8.13
N SER A 336 -19.32 -20.71 7.41
CA SER A 336 -18.02 -20.67 6.75
C SER A 336 -16.92 -20.27 7.76
N PRO A 337 -15.72 -20.88 7.69
CA PRO A 337 -15.31 -21.96 6.78
C PRO A 337 -15.95 -23.32 7.12
N PHE A 338 -16.21 -24.11 6.09
CA PHE A 338 -16.71 -25.48 6.22
C PHE A 338 -15.52 -26.44 6.24
N GLU A 339 -15.40 -27.23 7.29
CA GLU A 339 -14.38 -28.28 7.37
C GLU A 339 -14.88 -29.53 6.62
N VAL A 340 -14.07 -30.02 5.69
CA VAL A 340 -14.38 -31.20 4.86
C VAL A 340 -13.20 -32.16 4.95
N ASP A 341 -13.41 -33.35 5.50
CA ASP A 341 -12.38 -34.38 5.51
C ASP A 341 -12.41 -35.17 4.19
N VAL A 342 -11.30 -35.11 3.45
CA VAL A 342 -11.17 -35.81 2.16
C VAL A 342 -10.31 -37.05 2.38
N GLY A 343 -10.97 -38.19 2.50
CA GLY A 343 -10.29 -39.49 2.54
C GLY A 343 -9.76 -39.92 1.17
N MET A 344 -8.88 -40.92 1.16
CA MET A 344 -8.68 -41.72 -0.05
C MET A 344 -10.02 -42.33 -0.44
N ALA A 345 -10.38 -42.28 -1.72
CA ALA A 345 -11.51 -43.05 -2.21
C ALA A 345 -11.24 -44.52 -1.84
N GLN A 346 -12.01 -45.06 -0.89
CA GLN A 346 -12.12 -46.49 -0.75
C GLN A 346 -12.78 -46.93 -2.05
N GLY A 347 -11.98 -47.45 -2.99
CA GLY A 347 -12.50 -48.06 -4.21
C GLY A 347 -13.63 -49.00 -3.80
N ASP A 348 -14.79 -48.83 -4.42
CA ASP A 348 -15.94 -49.68 -4.13
C ASP A 348 -15.65 -51.06 -4.74
N SER A 349 -15.23 -52.01 -3.90
CA SER A 349 -14.89 -53.37 -4.37
C SER A 349 -16.09 -54.09 -4.99
N SER A 350 -17.33 -53.61 -4.78
CA SER A 350 -18.51 -54.11 -5.48
C SER A 350 -18.63 -53.63 -6.93
N LYS A 351 -17.83 -52.63 -7.33
CA LYS A 351 -17.79 -52.07 -8.69
C LYS A 351 -16.59 -52.53 -9.51
N VAL A 352 -15.74 -53.39 -8.93
CA VAL A 352 -14.55 -53.92 -9.59
C VAL A 352 -14.74 -55.42 -9.75
N THR A 353 -14.53 -55.93 -10.97
CA THR A 353 -14.59 -57.38 -11.23
C THR A 353 -13.21 -57.85 -11.64
N ALA A 354 -12.73 -58.93 -11.03
CA ALA A 354 -11.46 -59.55 -11.42
C ALA A 354 -11.74 -60.87 -12.16
N GLN A 355 -11.03 -61.10 -13.28
CA GLN A 355 -11.15 -62.35 -14.03
C GLN A 355 -9.78 -62.85 -14.49
N GLY A 356 -9.64 -64.16 -14.62
CA GLY A 356 -8.48 -64.77 -15.24
C GLY A 356 -8.07 -66.10 -14.61
N PRO A 357 -7.11 -66.80 -15.23
CA PRO A 357 -6.72 -68.15 -14.82
C PRO A 357 -6.28 -68.24 -13.35
N GLY A 358 -5.74 -67.16 -12.79
CA GLY A 358 -5.31 -67.11 -11.39
C GLY A 358 -6.44 -67.11 -10.36
N LEU A 359 -7.68 -66.88 -10.78
CA LEU A 359 -8.87 -66.88 -9.92
C LEU A 359 -9.74 -68.15 -10.10
N GLU A 360 -9.43 -68.97 -11.10
CA GLU A 360 -10.15 -70.21 -11.38
C GLU A 360 -9.50 -71.42 -10.68
N PRO A 361 -10.30 -72.38 -10.15
CA PRO A 361 -9.76 -73.55 -9.43
C PRO A 361 -8.77 -74.39 -10.23
N ALA A 362 -8.91 -74.43 -11.56
CA ALA A 362 -8.04 -75.20 -12.46
C ALA A 362 -6.84 -74.41 -13.00
N GLY A 363 -6.84 -73.07 -12.86
CA GLY A 363 -5.81 -72.21 -13.44
C GLY A 363 -4.64 -71.89 -12.50
N ASN A 364 -4.63 -72.48 -11.30
CA ASN A 364 -3.53 -72.38 -10.34
C ASN A 364 -2.80 -73.72 -10.20
N ILE A 365 -1.55 -73.78 -10.68
CA ILE A 365 -0.72 -75.00 -10.71
C ILE A 365 0.55 -74.73 -9.89
N ALA A 366 0.88 -75.64 -8.98
CA ALA A 366 2.07 -75.52 -8.14
C ALA A 366 3.35 -75.26 -8.98
N ASN A 367 4.13 -74.27 -8.56
CA ASN A 367 5.37 -73.81 -9.21
C ASN A 367 5.21 -73.23 -10.63
N LYS A 368 4.00 -72.81 -11.03
CA LYS A 368 3.79 -72.02 -12.25
C LYS A 368 3.11 -70.69 -11.94
N SER A 369 3.66 -69.61 -12.48
CA SER A 369 3.01 -68.29 -12.41
C SER A 369 1.72 -68.29 -13.23
N THR A 370 0.70 -67.63 -12.69
CA THR A 370 -0.60 -67.40 -13.31
C THR A 370 -0.97 -65.92 -13.16
N TYR A 371 -2.01 -65.45 -13.84
CA TYR A 371 -2.40 -64.04 -13.85
C TYR A 371 -3.91 -63.89 -13.72
N PHE A 372 -4.33 -62.70 -13.32
CA PHE A 372 -5.71 -62.24 -13.44
C PHE A 372 -5.69 -60.74 -13.74
N ASP A 373 -6.73 -60.28 -14.41
CA ASP A 373 -6.94 -58.89 -14.74
C ASP A 373 -8.01 -58.30 -13.84
N VAL A 374 -7.81 -57.04 -13.43
CA VAL A 374 -8.78 -56.26 -12.69
C VAL A 374 -9.49 -55.34 -13.69
N LEU A 375 -10.81 -55.48 -13.81
CA LEU A 375 -11.64 -54.69 -14.70
C LEU A 375 -12.38 -53.63 -13.87
N GLU A 376 -12.22 -52.37 -14.26
CA GLU A 376 -12.91 -51.19 -13.70
C GLU A 376 -14.22 -50.86 -14.43
#